data_AF-A0A497PQR5-F1
#
_entry.id   AF-A0A497PQR5-F1
#
_cell.length_a   1.000
_cell.length_b   1.000
_cell.length_c   1.000
_cell.angle_alpha   90.00
_cell.angle_beta   90.00
_cell.angle_gamma   90.00
#
_symmetry.space_group_name_H-M   'P 1'
#
loop_
_entity.id
_entity.type
_entity.pdbx_description
1 polymer ?
#
loop_
_entity_poly.entity_id
_entity_poly.type
_entity_poly.pdbx_seq_one_letter_code
_entity_poly.pdbx_strand_id
1 'polypeptide(L)'
;MDKKILRDLEYMASIRRRTVEEYEKSLQKQQEIDRLMEEGIKNFNELVFYIRETLRASNELNVRARDANNELLYIESVAVRREFKILLNLILLGEEDNTGRPEKEEPNNMEVV
;
A
#
# COMPACT_ATOMS: atom_id res chain seq x y z
N MET A 1 -30.42 -25.28 30.31
CA MET A 1 -29.66 -25.02 29.07
C MET A 1 -28.26 -25.58 29.27
N ASP A 2 -27.75 -26.33 28.29
CA ASP A 2 -26.51 -27.10 28.47
C ASP A 2 -25.28 -26.17 28.55
N LYS A 3 -24.35 -26.40 29.49
CA LYS A 3 -23.21 -25.49 29.73
C LYS A 3 -22.29 -25.36 28.51
N LYS A 4 -22.26 -26.38 27.66
CA LYS A 4 -21.52 -26.38 26.39
C LYS A 4 -22.15 -25.43 25.37
N ILE A 5 -23.48 -25.47 25.23
CA ILE A 5 -24.24 -24.61 24.31
C ILE A 5 -24.07 -23.14 24.69
N LEU A 6 -24.08 -22.81 25.99
CA LEU A 6 -23.84 -21.44 26.46
C LEU A 6 -22.45 -20.91 26.07
N ARG A 7 -21.39 -21.71 26.24
CA ARG A 7 -20.02 -21.32 25.83
C ARG A 7 -19.90 -21.16 24.32
N ASP A 8 -20.52 -22.05 23.55
CA ASP A 8 -20.49 -21.97 22.08
C ASP A 8 -21.20 -20.70 21.59
N LEU A 9 -22.31 -20.32 22.23
CA LEU A 9 -23.02 -19.07 21.94
C LEU A 9 -22.21 -17.82 22.32
N GLU A 10 -21.55 -17.83 23.48
CA GLU A 10 -20.65 -16.74 23.90
C GLU A 10 -19.46 -16.59 22.95
N TYR A 11 -18.87 -17.70 22.52
CA TYR A 11 -17.79 -17.73 21.54
C TYR A 11 -18.26 -17.15 20.19
N MET A 12 -19.41 -17.59 19.68
CA MET A 12 -19.98 -17.04 18.44
C MET A 12 -20.29 -15.55 18.55
N ALA A 13 -20.77 -15.08 19.71
CA ALA A 13 -21.01 -13.66 19.93
C ALA A 13 -19.70 -12.86 19.91
N SER A 14 -18.62 -13.39 20.51
CA SER A 14 -17.30 -12.76 20.49
C SER A 14 -16.71 -12.67 19.08
N ILE A 15 -16.83 -13.74 18.28
CA ILE A 15 -16.38 -13.75 16.88
C ILE A 15 -17.16 -12.71 16.09
N ARG A 16 -18.49 -12.70 16.22
CA ARG A 16 -19.34 -11.76 15.49
C ARG A 16 -18.94 -10.32 15.79
N ARG A 17 -18.73 -9.97 17.07
CA ARG A 17 -18.32 -8.62 17.45
C ARG A 17 -16.97 -8.25 16.82
N ARG A 18 -15.99 -9.15 16.88
CA ARG A 18 -14.68 -8.95 16.25
C ARG A 18 -14.79 -8.77 14.74
N THR A 19 -15.60 -9.60 14.07
CA THR A 19 -15.81 -9.51 12.61
C THR A 19 -16.46 -8.18 12.22
N VAL A 20 -17.40 -7.68 13.02
CA VAL A 20 -18.02 -6.37 12.77
C VAL A 20 -16.99 -5.25 12.94
N GLU A 21 -16.19 -5.26 13.99
CA GLU A 21 -15.13 -4.26 14.19
C GLU A 21 -14.08 -4.30 13.06
N GLU A 22 -13.71 -5.48 12.58
CA GLU A 22 -12.80 -5.65 11.44
C GLU A 22 -13.43 -5.12 10.14
N TYR A 23 -14.73 -5.36 9.93
CA TYR A 23 -15.47 -4.85 8.78
C TYR A 23 -15.55 -3.31 8.80
N GLU A 24 -15.88 -2.70 9.94
CA GLU A 24 -15.93 -1.24 10.08
C GLU A 24 -14.59 -0.58 9.79
N LYS A 25 -13.49 -1.16 10.30
CA LYS A 25 -12.13 -0.69 9.97
C LYS A 25 -11.83 -0.81 8.48
N SER A 26 -12.23 -1.90 7.84
CA SER A 26 -12.05 -2.09 6.40
C SER A 26 -12.85 -1.07 5.59
N LEU A 27 -14.08 -0.78 6.01
CA LEU A 27 -14.95 0.20 5.36
C LEU A 27 -14.36 1.61 5.45
N GLN A 28 -13.87 2.02 6.63
CA GLN A 28 -13.21 3.31 6.81
C GLN A 28 -11.97 3.46 5.92
N LYS A 29 -11.17 2.39 5.80
CA LYS A 29 -10.01 2.39 4.89
C LYS A 29 -10.42 2.53 3.43
N GLN A 30 -11.47 1.85 3.01
CA GLN A 30 -11.96 1.96 1.63
C GLN A 30 -12.43 3.38 1.34
N GLN A 31 -13.22 3.97 2.24
CA GLN A 31 -13.67 5.36 2.11
C GLN A 31 -12.50 6.35 2.02
N GLU A 32 -11.45 6.13 2.80
CA GLU A 32 -10.24 6.96 2.73
C GLU A 32 -9.53 6.81 1.37
N ILE A 33 -9.42 5.59 0.84
CA ILE A 33 -8.85 5.36 -0.50
C ILE A 33 -9.69 6.05 -1.57
N ASP A 34 -11.02 5.90 -1.52
CA ASP A 34 -11.93 6.52 -2.47
C ASP A 34 -11.78 8.05 -2.44
N ARG A 35 -11.73 8.64 -1.23
CA ARG A 35 -11.44 10.08 -1.06
C ARG A 35 -10.11 10.47 -1.69
N LEU A 36 -9.04 9.68 -1.47
CA LEU A 36 -7.72 9.96 -2.06
C LEU A 36 -7.72 9.87 -3.58
N MET A 37 -8.54 8.99 -4.18
CA MET A 37 -8.68 8.91 -5.63
C MET A 37 -9.43 10.12 -6.22
N GLU A 38 -10.44 10.63 -5.51
CA GLU A 38 -11.25 11.77 -5.96
C GLU A 38 -10.55 13.12 -5.74
N GLU A 39 -10.00 13.34 -4.53
CA GLU A 39 -9.41 14.61 -4.14
C GLU A 39 -7.91 14.71 -4.44
N GLY A 40 -7.28 13.57 -4.76
CA GLY A 40 -5.84 13.46 -4.87
C GLY A 40 -5.11 13.38 -3.53
N ILE A 41 -3.83 13.04 -3.60
CA ILE A 41 -2.94 12.90 -2.44
C ILE A 41 -2.31 14.26 -2.12
N LYS A 42 -2.54 14.76 -0.91
CA LYS A 42 -2.16 16.12 -0.49
C LYS A 42 -0.91 16.16 0.39
N ASN A 43 -0.57 15.05 1.05
CA ASN A 43 0.59 14.98 1.93
C ASN A 43 1.26 13.60 1.91
N PHE A 44 2.46 13.56 2.50
CA PHE A 44 3.28 12.36 2.56
C PHE A 44 2.60 11.20 3.30
N ASN A 45 1.85 11.47 4.37
CA ASN A 45 1.18 10.42 5.13
C ASN A 45 0.08 9.75 4.31
N GLU A 46 -0.69 10.54 3.55
CA GLU A 46 -1.69 10.03 2.60
C GLU A 46 -1.05 9.20 1.49
N LEU A 47 0.11 9.63 0.98
CA LEU A 47 0.88 8.87 -0.01
C LEU A 47 1.31 7.51 0.54
N VAL A 48 1.91 7.50 1.72
CA VAL A 48 2.35 6.26 2.39
C VAL A 48 1.16 5.34 2.70
N PHE A 49 0.05 5.91 3.15
CA PHE A 49 -1.18 5.16 3.40
C PHE A 49 -1.68 4.48 2.11
N TYR A 50 -1.82 5.25 1.04
CA TYR A 50 -2.30 4.75 -0.25
C TYR A 50 -1.40 3.63 -0.81
N ILE A 51 -0.09 3.82 -0.76
CA ILE A 51 0.89 2.82 -1.21
C ILE A 51 0.77 1.53 -0.40
N ARG A 52 0.66 1.63 0.93
CA ARG A 52 0.54 0.45 1.81
C ARG A 52 -0.74 -0.33 1.54
N GLU A 53 -1.88 0.34 1.43
CA GLU A 53 -3.14 -0.35 1.15
C GLU A 53 -3.17 -0.94 -0.26
N THR A 54 -2.58 -0.26 -1.25
CA THR A 54 -2.46 -0.82 -2.62
C THR A 54 -1.58 -2.07 -2.65
N LEU A 55 -0.44 -2.07 -1.95
CA LEU A 55 0.41 -3.25 -1.83
C LEU A 55 -0.31 -4.42 -1.14
N ARG A 56 -1.12 -4.13 -0.12
CA ARG A 56 -1.93 -5.14 0.57
C ARG A 56 -2.99 -5.72 -0.38
N ALA A 57 -3.76 -4.87 -1.05
CA ALA A 57 -4.79 -5.28 -1.99
C ALA A 57 -4.22 -6.11 -3.16
N SER A 58 -3.08 -5.69 -3.70
CA SER A 58 -2.36 -6.44 -4.74
C SER A 58 -1.98 -7.86 -4.27
N ASN A 59 -1.55 -8.02 -3.01
CA ASN A 59 -1.23 -9.34 -2.47
C ASN A 59 -2.48 -10.23 -2.30
N GLU A 60 -3.60 -9.65 -1.88
CA GLU A 60 -4.88 -10.36 -1.78
C GLU A 60 -5.40 -10.77 -3.17
N LEU A 61 -5.28 -9.90 -4.17
CA LEU A 61 -5.60 -10.20 -5.57
C LEU A 61 -4.71 -11.32 -6.13
N ASN A 62 -3.44 -11.33 -5.78
CA ASN A 62 -2.50 -12.36 -6.19
C ASN A 62 -2.92 -13.76 -5.70
N VAL A 63 -3.33 -13.86 -4.43
CA VAL A 63 -3.85 -15.12 -3.85
C VAL A 63 -5.13 -15.54 -4.55
N ARG A 64 -6.10 -14.62 -4.70
CA ARG A 64 -7.37 -14.92 -5.38
C ARG A 64 -7.17 -15.33 -6.84
N ALA A 65 -6.22 -14.71 -7.54
CA ALA A 65 -5.89 -15.05 -8.92
C ALA A 65 -5.34 -16.47 -9.03
N ARG A 66 -4.51 -16.90 -8.08
CA ARG A 66 -4.04 -18.30 -7.99
C ARG A 66 -5.17 -19.27 -7.74
N ASP A 67 -6.02 -18.98 -6.75
CA ASP A 67 -7.15 -19.86 -6.39
C ASP A 67 -8.14 -20.01 -7.56
N ALA A 68 -8.29 -18.98 -8.38
CA ALA A 68 -9.13 -18.98 -9.58
C ALA A 68 -8.43 -19.44 -10.87
N ASN A 69 -7.15 -19.82 -10.83
CA ASN A 69 -6.31 -20.09 -12.01
C ASN A 69 -6.36 -18.99 -13.08
N ASN A 70 -6.40 -17.72 -12.65
CA ASN A 70 -6.41 -16.56 -13.53
C ASN A 70 -4.99 -16.00 -13.69
N GLU A 71 -4.28 -16.47 -14.71
CA GLU A 71 -2.89 -16.08 -14.98
C GLU A 71 -2.72 -14.59 -15.30
N LEU A 72 -3.66 -13.99 -16.02
CA LEU A 72 -3.60 -12.58 -16.40
C LEU A 72 -3.65 -11.69 -15.14
N LEU A 73 -4.65 -11.92 -14.29
CA LEU A 73 -4.80 -11.17 -13.04
C LEU A 73 -3.59 -11.38 -12.11
N TYR A 74 -3.02 -12.59 -12.09
CA TYR A 74 -1.82 -12.86 -11.34
C TYR A 74 -0.65 -11.99 -11.84
N ILE A 75 -0.39 -11.94 -13.15
CA ILE A 75 0.69 -11.14 -13.74
C ILE A 75 0.50 -9.65 -13.41
N GLU A 76 -0.70 -9.12 -13.61
CA GLU A 76 -1.03 -7.71 -13.31
C GLU A 76 -0.81 -7.39 -11.84
N SER A 77 -1.27 -8.25 -10.93
CA SER A 77 -1.09 -8.04 -9.48
C SER A 77 0.40 -7.99 -9.09
N VAL A 78 1.24 -8.84 -9.70
CA VAL A 78 2.70 -8.85 -9.46
C VAL A 78 3.35 -7.57 -9.98
N ALA A 79 2.95 -7.10 -11.17
CA ALA A 79 3.47 -5.87 -11.76
C ALA A 79 3.13 -4.66 -10.88
N VAL A 80 1.87 -4.51 -10.47
CA VAL A 80 1.44 -3.44 -9.55
C VAL A 80 2.27 -3.46 -8.27
N ARG A 81 2.48 -4.64 -7.67
CA ARG A 81 3.29 -4.79 -6.46
C ARG A 81 4.73 -4.31 -6.65
N ARG A 82 5.32 -4.60 -7.81
CA ARG A 82 6.69 -4.21 -8.14
C ARG A 82 6.81 -2.69 -8.26
N GLU A 83 5.93 -2.07 -9.04
CA GLU A 83 5.95 -0.62 -9.28
C GLU A 83 5.76 0.17 -7.97
N PHE A 84 4.80 -0.25 -7.14
CA PHE A 84 4.55 0.43 -5.86
C PHE A 84 5.68 0.24 -4.84
N LYS A 85 6.43 -0.87 -4.89
CA LYS A 85 7.64 -1.03 -4.08
C LYS A 85 8.77 -0.11 -4.56
N ILE A 86 8.93 0.05 -5.87
CA ILE A 86 9.91 0.98 -6.43
C ILE A 86 9.56 2.41 -6.01
N LEU A 87 8.27 2.79 -6.14
CA LEU A 87 7.78 4.09 -5.69
C LEU A 87 8.07 4.33 -4.21
N LEU A 88 7.78 3.34 -3.35
CA LEU A 88 8.08 3.45 -1.91
C LEU A 88 9.57 3.64 -1.64
N ASN A 89 10.43 2.90 -2.35
CA ASN A 89 11.87 3.04 -2.20
C ASN A 89 12.36 4.42 -2.66
N LEU A 90 11.83 4.96 -3.76
CA LEU A 90 12.17 6.31 -4.23
C LEU A 90 11.74 7.39 -3.23
N ILE A 91 10.58 7.22 -2.61
CA ILE A 91 10.09 8.12 -1.55
C ILE A 91 11.03 8.09 -0.33
N LEU A 92 11.54 6.91 0.03
CA LEU A 92 12.43 6.73 1.18
C LEU A 92 13.88 7.15 0.90
N LEU A 93 14.38 6.96 -0.34
CA LEU A 93 15.73 7.32 -0.77
C LEU A 93 15.84 8.80 -1.22
N GLY A 94 14.73 9.41 -1.64
CA GLY A 94 14.69 10.78 -2.14
C GLY A 94 15.02 11.87 -1.12
N GLU A 95 15.24 11.52 0.15
CA GLU A 95 15.78 12.44 1.17
C GLU A 95 17.31 12.49 1.22
N GLU A 96 18.05 11.57 0.57
CA GLU A 96 19.52 11.52 0.68
C GLU A 96 20.29 12.38 -0.35
N ASP A 97 19.66 12.95 -1.38
CA ASP A 97 20.38 13.60 -2.49
C ASP A 97 19.87 15.00 -2.89
N ASN A 98 19.65 15.90 -1.92
CA ASN A 98 19.40 17.32 -2.22
C ASN A 98 20.08 18.36 -1.32
N THR A 99 21.09 17.98 -0.52
CA THR A 99 21.89 18.92 0.29
C THR A 99 23.38 18.97 -0.05
N GLY A 100 23.82 18.42 -1.18
CA GLY A 100 25.24 18.39 -1.54
C GLY A 100 25.54 18.74 -2.99
N ARG A 101 25.28 19.97 -3.44
CA ARG A 101 26.05 20.50 -4.57
C ARG A 101 27.48 20.82 -4.09
N PRO A 102 28.47 20.57 -4.94
CA PRO A 102 29.29 21.68 -5.44
C PRO A 102 29.16 21.71 -6.97
N GLU A 103 28.59 22.77 -7.49
CA GLU A 103 29.32 23.85 -8.16
C GLU A 103 29.80 23.48 -9.57
N LYS A 104 29.31 24.28 -10.51
CA LYS A 104 29.59 24.29 -11.94
C LYS A 104 31.08 24.12 -12.22
N GLU A 105 31.45 23.12 -13.01
CA GLU A 105 32.69 23.18 -13.78
C GLU A 105 32.38 23.88 -15.12
N GLU A 106 32.75 25.16 -15.20
CA GLU A 106 32.90 25.83 -16.50
C GLU A 106 34.12 25.22 -17.20
N PRO A 107 34.01 24.78 -18.48
CA PRO A 107 35.17 24.31 -19.21
C PRO A 107 36.05 25.53 -19.55
N ASN A 108 37.21 25.59 -18.92
CA ASN A 108 38.22 26.62 -19.15
C ASN A 108 38.82 26.43 -20.56
N ASN A 109 38.50 27.33 -21.49
CA ASN A 109 39.17 27.42 -22.77
C ASN A 109 40.62 27.84 -22.54
N MET A 110 41.56 26.89 -22.57
CA MET A 110 42.98 27.18 -22.71
C MET A 110 43.36 27.02 -24.18
N GLU A 111 43.39 28.15 -24.89
CA GLU A 111 44.26 28.33 -26.06
C GLU A 111 45.71 28.12 -25.61
N VAL A 112 46.42 27.22 -26.29
CA VAL A 112 47.87 27.16 -26.25
C VAL A 112 48.38 27.44 -27.66
N VAL A 113 49.19 28.50 -27.71
CA VAL A 113 49.99 29.09 -28.80
C VAL A 113 50.46 28.11 -29.88
#